data_AF-A0A372J1F5-F1
#
_entry.id   AF-A0A372J1F5-F1
#
_cell.length_a   1.000
_cell.length_b   1.000
_cell.length_c   1.000
_cell.angle_alpha   90.00
_cell.angle_beta   90.00
_cell.angle_gamma   90.00
#
_symmetry.space_group_name_H-M   'P 1'
#
loop_
_entity.id
_entity.type
_entity.pdbx_description
1 polymer ?
#
loop_
_entity_poly.entity_id
_entity_poly.type
_entity_poly.pdbx_seq_one_letter_code
_entity_poly.pdbx_strand_id
1 'polypeptide(L)'
;MSAPTLVTGRPSPAHEARVDLLATLARLAGHVAPIDALPDGSRPDVALVRPGDRSLFLGDAKATETPRSAETLRRLRQYTAFLGQYVAAGGLGVFALAVPTVERYGWLRVLQDVCTEVVNGPAEARLDVIDAGCAVVWEAFLP
;
A
#
# COMPACT_ATOMS: atom_id res chain seq x y z
N MET A 1 -1.82 -36.71 -7.52
CA MET A 1 -1.75 -35.45 -6.74
C MET A 1 -1.58 -34.33 -7.75
N SER A 2 -2.63 -33.59 -8.06
CA SER A 2 -2.58 -32.50 -9.05
C SER A 2 -2.09 -31.23 -8.39
N ALA A 3 -1.08 -30.59 -8.99
CA ALA A 3 -0.59 -29.28 -8.55
C ALA A 3 -1.70 -28.23 -8.74
N PRO A 4 -1.90 -27.30 -7.79
CA PRO A 4 -2.82 -26.20 -7.98
C PRO A 4 -2.33 -25.30 -9.12
N THR A 5 -3.15 -25.15 -10.15
CA THR A 5 -2.96 -24.19 -11.24
C THR A 5 -2.93 -22.79 -10.64
N LEU A 6 -1.80 -22.11 -10.73
CA LEU A 6 -1.70 -20.68 -10.42
C LEU A 6 -2.59 -19.93 -11.41
N VAL A 7 -3.77 -19.51 -10.95
CA VAL A 7 -4.64 -18.63 -11.70
C VAL A 7 -3.94 -17.27 -11.75
N THR A 8 -3.18 -17.02 -12.82
CA THR A 8 -2.78 -15.66 -13.21
C THR A 8 -4.02 -14.95 -13.78
N GLY A 9 -4.99 -14.71 -12.91
CA GLY A 9 -6.27 -14.10 -13.25
C GLY A 9 -6.09 -12.63 -13.57
N ARG A 10 -6.81 -12.14 -14.59
CA ARG A 10 -6.97 -10.71 -14.81
C ARG A 10 -7.42 -10.03 -13.51
N PRO A 11 -6.97 -8.80 -13.22
CA PRO A 11 -7.49 -8.02 -12.11
C PRO A 11 -9.02 -8.01 -12.13
N SER A 12 -9.65 -8.21 -10.97
CA SER A 12 -11.10 -8.07 -10.87
C SER A 12 -11.50 -6.60 -10.98
N PRO A 13 -12.72 -6.26 -11.45
CA PRO A 13 -13.20 -4.88 -11.46
C PRO A 13 -13.14 -4.20 -10.09
N ALA A 14 -13.32 -4.98 -9.01
CA ALA A 14 -13.21 -4.49 -7.64
C ALA A 14 -11.78 -4.19 -7.20
N HIS A 15 -10.76 -4.79 -7.84
CA HIS A 15 -9.36 -4.43 -7.62
C HIS A 15 -9.04 -3.14 -8.40
N GLU A 16 -9.41 -3.08 -9.69
CA GLU A 16 -9.18 -1.88 -10.53
C GLU A 16 -9.80 -0.62 -9.92
N ALA A 17 -11.06 -0.69 -9.45
CA ALA A 17 -11.71 0.42 -8.77
C ALA A 17 -10.96 0.90 -7.51
N ARG A 18 -10.32 -0.02 -6.79
CA ARG A 18 -9.51 0.30 -5.61
C ARG A 18 -8.16 0.93 -5.97
N VAL A 19 -7.54 0.48 -7.06
CA VAL A 19 -6.34 1.11 -7.62
C VAL A 19 -6.65 2.54 -8.06
N ASP A 20 -7.75 2.74 -8.78
CA ASP A 20 -8.20 4.06 -9.22
C ASP A 20 -8.48 5.00 -8.03
N LEU A 21 -9.10 4.48 -6.97
CA LEU A 21 -9.33 5.21 -5.72
C LEU A 21 -8.00 5.64 -5.09
N LEU A 22 -7.04 4.72 -4.91
CA LEU A 22 -5.73 5.04 -4.34
C LEU A 22 -4.98 6.08 -5.18
N ALA A 23 -4.99 5.92 -6.51
CA ALA A 23 -4.37 6.87 -7.42
C ALA A 23 -5.03 8.26 -7.33
N THR A 24 -6.35 8.31 -7.19
CA THR A 24 -7.10 9.56 -6.99
C THR A 24 -6.72 10.24 -5.69
N LEU A 25 -6.69 9.49 -4.56
CA LEU A 25 -6.28 10.02 -3.26
C LEU A 25 -4.85 10.56 -3.29
N ALA A 26 -3.92 9.79 -3.88
CA ALA A 26 -2.53 10.20 -4.01
C ALA A 26 -2.37 11.51 -4.81
N ARG A 27 -3.08 11.63 -5.94
CA ARG A 27 -3.09 12.84 -6.78
C ARG A 27 -3.71 14.04 -6.08
N LEU A 28 -4.82 13.85 -5.35
CA LEU A 28 -5.42 14.90 -4.53
C LEU A 28 -4.46 15.39 -3.44
N ALA A 29 -3.61 14.52 -2.91
CA ALA A 29 -2.54 14.87 -1.98
C ALA A 29 -1.27 15.46 -2.64
N GLY A 30 -1.29 15.66 -3.97
CA GLY A 30 -0.20 16.26 -4.75
C GLY A 30 0.87 15.28 -5.26
N HIS A 31 0.69 13.97 -5.10
CA HIS A 31 1.59 12.97 -5.68
C HIS A 31 1.20 12.73 -7.14
N VAL A 32 2.04 13.16 -8.08
CA VAL A 32 1.69 13.20 -9.51
C VAL A 32 2.73 12.58 -10.43
N ALA A 33 3.96 12.40 -9.97
CA ALA A 33 5.04 11.83 -10.77
C ALA A 33 5.09 10.31 -10.57
N PRO A 34 4.72 9.47 -11.55
CA PRO A 34 4.68 8.03 -11.38
C PRO A 34 6.07 7.40 -11.29
N ILE A 35 6.15 6.29 -10.56
CA ILE A 35 7.28 5.36 -10.54
C ILE A 35 6.80 4.01 -11.06
N ASP A 36 7.46 3.49 -12.10
CA ASP A 36 7.05 2.24 -12.74
C ASP A 36 7.34 0.99 -11.89
N ALA A 37 8.44 1.00 -11.14
CA ALA A 37 8.87 -0.07 -10.25
C ALA A 37 9.81 0.46 -9.17
N LEU A 38 9.82 -0.20 -8.02
CA LEU A 38 10.81 0.03 -6.98
C LEU A 38 12.17 -0.58 -7.39
N PRO A 39 13.30 -0.18 -6.78
CA PRO A 39 14.63 -0.67 -7.17
C PRO A 39 14.82 -2.19 -7.05
N ASP A 40 14.04 -2.87 -6.22
CA ASP A 40 14.04 -4.34 -6.09
C ASP A 40 13.18 -5.03 -7.17
N GLY A 41 12.64 -4.27 -8.13
CA GLY A 41 11.78 -4.73 -9.21
C GLY A 41 10.32 -4.93 -8.80
N SER A 42 9.99 -4.72 -7.52
CA SER A 42 8.63 -4.85 -7.03
C SER A 42 7.75 -3.68 -7.50
N ARG A 43 6.43 -3.92 -7.59
CA ARG A 43 5.48 -2.99 -8.22
C ARG A 43 4.22 -2.87 -7.37
N PRO A 44 4.14 -1.86 -6.50
CA PRO A 44 2.88 -1.43 -5.90
C PRO A 44 1.88 -1.07 -6.99
N ASP A 45 0.59 -1.22 -6.72
CA ASP A 45 -0.45 -0.85 -7.70
C ASP A 45 -0.44 0.66 -7.98
N VAL A 46 -0.05 1.45 -6.98
CA VAL A 46 0.15 2.91 -7.09
C VAL A 46 1.49 3.28 -6.48
N ALA A 47 2.37 3.89 -7.26
CA ALA A 47 3.62 4.48 -6.77
C ALA A 47 3.80 5.86 -7.40
N LEU A 48 3.62 6.92 -6.60
CA LEU A 48 3.67 8.31 -7.07
C LEU A 48 4.54 9.16 -6.14
N VAL A 49 5.28 10.11 -6.70
CA VAL A 49 6.08 11.09 -5.96
C VAL A 49 5.43 12.46 -6.06
N ARG A 50 5.48 13.21 -4.96
CA ARG A 50 5.24 14.65 -4.90
C ARG A 50 6.58 15.38 -5.05
N PRO A 51 6.85 16.04 -6.20
CA PRO A 51 8.18 16.58 -6.48
C PRO A 51 8.65 17.68 -5.52
N GLY A 52 7.72 18.45 -4.94
CA GLY A 52 8.05 19.62 -4.13
C GLY A 52 8.78 19.30 -2.82
N ASP A 53 8.48 18.16 -2.20
CA ASP A 53 9.00 17.77 -0.89
C ASP A 53 9.52 16.32 -0.85
N ARG A 54 9.61 15.66 -2.01
CA ARG A 54 10.06 14.27 -2.13
C ARG A 54 9.22 13.35 -1.23
N SER A 55 7.91 13.57 -1.17
CA SER A 55 7.00 12.61 -0.55
C SER A 55 6.65 11.50 -1.54
N LEU A 56 6.77 10.25 -1.09
CA LEU A 56 6.46 9.05 -1.84
C LEU A 56 5.14 8.45 -1.34
N PHE A 57 4.21 8.21 -2.24
CA PHE A 57 2.98 7.48 -1.99
C PHE A 57 3.10 6.07 -2.57
N LEU A 58 2.98 5.05 -1.73
CA LEU A 58 2.84 3.65 -2.12
C LEU A 58 1.42 3.17 -1.79
N GLY A 59 0.75 2.57 -2.77
CA GLY A 59 -0.60 2.06 -2.66
C GLY A 59 -0.71 0.63 -3.19
N ASP A 60 -1.46 -0.22 -2.50
CA ASP A 60 -1.74 -1.61 -2.91
C ASP A 60 -3.21 -1.96 -2.62
N ALA A 61 -3.92 -2.48 -3.62
CA ALA A 61 -5.36 -2.74 -3.61
C ALA A 61 -5.66 -4.22 -3.30
N LYS A 62 -6.39 -4.45 -2.22
CA LYS A 62 -6.79 -5.78 -1.77
C LYS A 62 -8.24 -6.06 -2.14
N ALA A 63 -8.44 -7.01 -3.04
CA ALA A 63 -9.76 -7.48 -3.46
C ALA A 63 -10.07 -8.90 -2.98
N THR A 64 -9.11 -9.82 -3.15
CA THR A 64 -9.28 -11.24 -2.84
C THR A 64 -8.20 -11.78 -1.89
N GLU A 65 -7.11 -11.04 -1.71
CA GLU A 65 -6.08 -11.35 -0.72
C GLU A 65 -6.63 -11.12 0.69
N THR A 66 -6.08 -11.83 1.68
CA THR A 66 -6.46 -11.69 3.09
C THR A 66 -5.27 -11.21 3.92
N PRO A 67 -5.50 -10.60 5.09
CA PRO A 67 -4.41 -10.15 5.98
C PRO A 67 -3.45 -11.27 6.43
N ARG A 68 -3.86 -12.55 6.31
CA ARG A 68 -3.07 -13.70 6.75
C ARG A 68 -2.24 -14.34 5.63
N SER A 69 -2.34 -13.83 4.41
CA SER A 69 -1.60 -14.36 3.26
C SER A 69 -0.10 -14.10 3.42
N ALA A 70 0.69 -15.18 3.54
CA ALA A 70 2.14 -15.08 3.69
C ALA A 70 2.80 -14.40 2.48
N GLU A 71 2.30 -14.64 1.28
CA GLU A 71 2.78 -13.99 0.06
C GLU A 71 2.52 -12.47 0.10
N THR A 72 1.31 -12.08 0.50
CA THR A 72 0.95 -10.67 0.61
C THR A 72 1.78 -9.99 1.69
N LEU A 73 1.95 -10.59 2.86
CA LEU A 73 2.81 -10.07 3.93
C LEU A 73 4.27 -9.90 3.47
N ARG A 74 4.81 -10.87 2.72
CA ARG A 74 6.15 -10.76 2.14
C ARG A 74 6.25 -9.55 1.20
N ARG A 75 5.26 -9.35 0.33
CA ARG A 75 5.24 -8.21 -0.61
C ARG A 75 5.12 -6.87 0.10
N LEU A 76 4.23 -6.76 1.08
CA LEU A 76 4.07 -5.54 1.88
C LEU A 76 5.36 -5.19 2.64
N ARG A 77 6.06 -6.18 3.21
CA ARG A 77 7.37 -5.98 3.84
C ARG A 77 8.44 -5.48 2.88
N GLN A 78 8.42 -5.90 1.63
CA GLN A 78 9.34 -5.38 0.61
C GLN A 78 9.08 -3.90 0.33
N TYR A 79 7.80 -3.52 0.21
CA TYR A 79 7.41 -2.12 0.03
C TYR A 79 7.79 -1.26 1.24
N THR A 80 7.52 -1.72 2.46
CA THR A 80 7.89 -0.97 3.67
C THR A 80 9.39 -0.91 3.85
N ALA A 81 10.15 -1.98 3.55
CA ALA A 81 11.62 -1.98 3.52
C ALA A 81 12.17 -0.84 2.65
N PHE A 82 11.67 -0.72 1.42
CA PHE A 82 12.06 0.36 0.54
C PHE A 82 11.64 1.73 1.09
N LEU A 83 10.39 1.87 1.56
CA LEU A 83 9.89 3.13 2.11
C LEU A 83 10.70 3.58 3.33
N GLY A 84 11.10 2.65 4.21
CA GLY A 84 11.95 2.94 5.36
C GLY A 84 13.33 3.46 4.96
N GLN A 85 13.95 2.86 3.93
CA GLN A 85 15.21 3.38 3.36
C GLN A 85 15.02 4.77 2.74
N TYR A 86 13.91 4.99 2.04
CA TYR A 86 13.57 6.27 1.43
C TYR A 86 13.40 7.37 2.48
N VAL A 87 12.68 7.09 3.57
CA VAL A 87 12.49 8.01 4.70
C VAL A 87 13.80 8.26 5.44
N ALA A 88 14.61 7.22 5.69
CA ALA A 88 15.94 7.36 6.31
C ALA A 88 16.90 8.23 5.47
N ALA A 89 16.70 8.30 4.15
CA ALA A 89 17.44 9.17 3.25
C ALA A 89 16.88 10.62 3.19
N GLY A 90 15.94 10.97 4.08
CA GLY A 90 15.34 12.29 4.18
C GLY A 90 14.10 12.52 3.30
N GLY A 91 13.53 11.46 2.72
CA GLY A 91 12.24 11.53 2.04
C GLY A 91 11.06 11.48 3.02
N LEU A 92 9.86 11.77 2.52
CA LEU A 92 8.59 11.58 3.25
C LEU A 92 7.81 10.42 2.64
N GLY A 93 6.89 9.83 3.38
CA GLY A 93 6.20 8.62 2.93
C GLY A 93 4.73 8.57 3.28
N VAL A 94 3.92 7.96 2.41
CA VAL A 94 2.59 7.44 2.74
C VAL A 94 2.51 6.02 2.21
N PHE A 95 2.09 5.08 3.06
CA PHE A 95 1.74 3.73 2.65
C PHE A 95 0.26 3.48 2.90
N ALA A 96 -0.48 3.14 1.85
CA ALA A 96 -1.93 2.98 1.90
C ALA A 96 -2.39 1.65 1.28
N LEU A 97 -3.39 1.03 1.90
CA LEU A 97 -4.07 -0.15 1.39
C LEU A 97 -5.55 0.15 1.20
N ALA A 98 -6.06 -0.08 0.00
CA ALA A 98 -7.51 -0.09 -0.25
C ALA A 98 -8.02 -1.52 -0.07
N VAL A 99 -8.93 -1.72 0.88
CA VAL A 99 -9.28 -3.05 1.40
C VAL A 99 -10.79 -3.23 1.52
N PRO A 100 -11.30 -4.48 1.59
CA PRO A 100 -12.72 -4.71 1.88
C PRO A 100 -13.08 -4.14 3.26
N THR A 101 -14.18 -3.40 3.36
CA THR A 101 -14.63 -2.78 4.63
C THR A 101 -14.76 -3.81 5.76
N VAL A 102 -15.15 -5.05 5.45
CA VAL A 102 -15.29 -6.13 6.44
C VAL A 102 -13.96 -6.60 7.06
N GLU A 103 -12.83 -6.41 6.37
CA GLU A 103 -11.49 -6.83 6.84
C GLU A 103 -10.61 -5.67 7.32
N ARG A 104 -11.14 -4.44 7.31
CA ARG A 104 -10.38 -3.19 7.55
C ARG A 104 -9.48 -3.22 8.78
N TYR A 105 -9.92 -3.77 9.91
CA TYR A 105 -9.10 -3.84 11.13
C TYR A 105 -8.00 -4.88 11.06
N GLY A 106 -8.21 -5.98 10.33
CA GLY A 106 -7.18 -6.97 10.07
C GLY A 106 -6.05 -6.37 9.22
N TRP A 107 -6.42 -5.60 8.19
CA TRP A 107 -5.47 -4.88 7.36
C TRP A 107 -4.79 -3.72 8.09
N LEU A 108 -5.50 -2.99 8.95
CA LEU A 108 -4.90 -1.94 9.79
C LEU A 108 -3.80 -2.50 10.68
N ARG A 109 -4.06 -3.64 11.36
CA ARG A 109 -3.04 -4.31 12.18
C ARG A 109 -1.86 -4.77 11.33
N VAL A 110 -2.11 -5.39 10.17
CA VAL A 110 -1.03 -5.81 9.27
C VAL A 110 -0.15 -4.63 8.86
N LEU A 111 -0.77 -3.50 8.49
CA LEU A 111 -0.05 -2.29 8.12
C LEU A 111 0.85 -1.80 9.28
N GLN A 112 0.28 -1.70 10.48
CA GLN A 112 1.02 -1.35 11.69
C GLN A 112 2.21 -2.28 11.94
N ASP A 113 2.00 -3.58 11.83
CA ASP A 113 3.04 -4.58 12.07
C ASP A 113 4.18 -4.43 11.05
N VAL A 114 3.88 -4.35 9.75
CA VAL A 114 4.92 -4.26 8.70
C VAL A 114 5.64 -2.91 8.65
N CYS A 115 4.99 -1.83 9.09
CA CYS A 115 5.61 -0.51 9.17
C CYS A 115 6.49 -0.38 10.42
N THR A 116 6.02 -0.86 11.57
CA THR A 116 6.79 -0.85 12.83
C THR A 116 8.07 -1.68 12.73
N GLU A 117 8.05 -2.79 11.99
CA GLU A 117 9.23 -3.64 11.77
C GLU A 117 10.38 -2.92 11.05
N VAL A 118 10.09 -1.86 10.27
CA VAL A 118 11.06 -1.29 9.32
C VAL A 118 11.32 0.19 9.57
N VAL A 119 10.30 0.96 9.91
CA VAL A 119 10.41 2.41 10.06
C VAL A 119 10.50 2.77 11.53
N ASN A 120 11.69 3.16 11.98
CA ASN A 120 11.91 3.71 13.32
C ASN A 120 11.35 5.13 13.37
N GLY A 121 10.05 5.28 13.66
CA GLY A 121 9.42 6.58 13.82
C GLY A 121 7.98 6.48 14.35
N PRO A 122 7.43 7.56 14.90
CA PRO A 122 6.02 7.60 15.26
C PRO A 122 5.17 7.55 13.99
N ALA A 123 4.63 6.38 13.67
CA ALA A 123 3.63 6.24 12.62
C ALA A 123 2.24 6.20 13.25
N GLU A 124 1.35 7.09 12.80
CA GLU A 124 -0.06 7.03 13.16
C GLU A 124 -0.81 6.28 12.06
N ALA A 125 -1.21 5.05 12.35
CA ALA A 125 -2.06 4.29 11.45
C ALA A 125 -3.49 4.83 11.49
N ARG A 126 -4.02 5.12 10.31
CA ARG A 126 -5.34 5.69 10.10
C ARG A 126 -6.20 4.75 9.28
N LEU A 127 -7.51 4.92 9.45
CA LEU A 127 -8.53 4.14 8.77
C LEU A 127 -9.67 5.05 8.37
N ASP A 128 -9.96 5.09 7.08
CA ASP A 128 -11.05 5.84 6.49
C ASP A 128 -12.00 4.88 5.77
N VAL A 129 -13.28 4.88 6.14
CA VAL A 129 -14.31 4.11 5.40
C VAL A 129 -14.80 4.99 4.26
N ILE A 130 -14.57 4.54 3.03
CA ILE A 130 -14.92 5.29 1.82
C ILE A 130 -16.36 5.00 1.43
N ASP A 131 -16.73 3.72 1.44
CA ASP A 131 -18.10 3.26 1.21
C ASP A 131 -18.36 1.89 1.89
N ALA A 132 -19.52 1.29 1.60
CA ALA A 132 -19.92 0.02 2.19
C ALA A 132 -18.97 -1.15 1.86
N GLY A 133 -18.26 -1.11 0.72
CA GLY A 133 -17.39 -2.16 0.23
C GLY A 133 -15.89 -1.86 0.32
N CYS A 134 -15.49 -0.59 0.51
CA CYS A 134 -14.11 -0.18 0.56
C CYS A 134 -13.77 0.70 1.77
N ALA A 135 -12.67 0.34 2.45
CA ALA A 135 -11.97 1.20 3.39
C ALA A 135 -10.52 1.40 2.92
N VAL A 136 -9.91 2.50 3.33
CA VAL A 136 -8.48 2.75 3.15
C VAL A 136 -7.82 2.77 4.52
N VAL A 137 -6.82 1.92 4.70
CA VAL A 137 -5.94 1.96 5.89
C VAL A 137 -4.60 2.51 5.44
N TRP A 138 -4.01 3.41 6.20
CA TRP A 138 -2.79 4.08 5.77
C TRP A 138 -1.94 4.57 6.94
N GLU A 139 -0.65 4.72 6.66
CA GLU A 139 0.33 5.33 7.55
C GLU A 139 1.10 6.40 6.80
N ALA A 140 1.41 7.49 7.49
CA ALA A 140 2.27 8.54 6.97
C ALA A 140 3.52 8.71 7.82
N PHE A 141 4.63 8.94 7.12
CA PHE A 141 5.96 9.16 7.63
C PHE A 141 6.32 10.60 7.29
N LEU A 142 5.95 11.49 8.20
CA LEU A 142 6.16 12.93 8.13
C LEU A 142 7.32 13.31 9.08
N PRO A 143 7.91 14.52 8.92
CA PRO A 143 9.01 14.97 9.76
C PRO A 143 8.66 15.05 11.25
#